data_AF-A0A819FU87-F1
#
_entry.id   AF-A0A819FU87-F1
#
_cell.length_a   1.000
_cell.length_b   1.000
_cell.length_c   1.000
_cell.angle_alpha   90.00
_cell.angle_beta   90.00
_cell.angle_gamma   90.00
#
_symmetry.space_group_name_H-M   'P 1'
#
loop_
_entity.id
_entity.type
_entity.pdbx_description
1 polymer ?
#
loop_
_entity_poly.entity_id
_entity_poly.type
_entity_poly.pdbx_seq_one_letter_code
_entity_poly.pdbx_strand_id
1 'polypeptide(L)'
;MQEHDLIQQDIELSIDNDLLLKEIDKWEQESMKKIQLAAEKVRTDLKQILESSNNQILKTCRNVASKLLSAREAETFSEIDLKRWTEQLNELKSQIKLLPMIHIVEDNKIEERFIEGNGLAIIEDGGLRIKHIDSDHKFIFFRGQKSYTNGCHTLQFKIEHSTGSYDTFIGISSSDINLRQIMYHLTVVASWFNTTEVWLHGRCIKNTKLQGSKNDEIKTNDIIQLTIDCENKQIELFHERTNKKPRIIVDSN
;
A
#
# COMPACT_ATOMS: atom_id res chain seq x y z
N MET A 1 5.63 4.48 -66.24
CA MET A 1 4.23 4.02 -66.05
C MET A 1 4.19 2.59 -65.54
N GLN A 2 4.97 1.64 -66.09
CA GLN A 2 5.07 0.26 -65.56
C GLN A 2 5.61 0.12 -64.12
N GLU A 3 6.54 0.98 -63.68
CA GLU A 3 7.08 0.89 -62.30
C GLU A 3 6.06 1.26 -61.22
N HIS A 4 5.12 2.15 -61.53
CA HIS A 4 4.05 2.53 -60.61
C HIS A 4 3.10 1.34 -60.36
N ASP A 5 2.77 0.60 -61.41
CA ASP A 5 1.89 -0.57 -61.32
C ASP A 5 2.56 -1.70 -60.53
N LEU A 6 3.88 -1.90 -60.66
CA LEU A 6 4.64 -2.88 -59.88
C LEU A 6 4.70 -2.52 -58.39
N ILE A 7 4.93 -1.24 -58.06
CA ILE A 7 4.93 -0.78 -56.65
C ILE A 7 3.53 -0.89 -56.06
N GLN A 8 2.48 -0.57 -56.80
CA GLN A 8 1.11 -0.72 -56.34
C GLN A 8 0.76 -2.20 -56.10
N GLN A 9 1.20 -3.09 -56.97
CA GLN A 9 1.02 -4.54 -56.81
C GLN A 9 1.81 -5.09 -55.61
N ASP A 10 3.03 -4.62 -55.36
CA ASP A 10 3.83 -5.00 -54.18
C ASP A 10 3.25 -4.42 -52.88
N ILE A 11 2.62 -3.25 -52.91
CA ILE A 11 1.91 -2.70 -51.75
C ILE A 11 0.63 -3.50 -51.49
N GLU A 12 -0.16 -3.83 -52.52
CA GLU A 12 -1.36 -4.67 -52.38
C GLU A 12 -1.04 -6.09 -51.92
N LEU A 13 0.14 -6.63 -52.29
CA LEU A 13 0.63 -7.93 -51.83
C LEU A 13 1.33 -7.88 -50.45
N SER A 14 1.93 -6.75 -50.07
CA SER A 14 2.56 -6.56 -48.75
C SER A 14 1.61 -6.03 -47.68
N ILE A 15 0.38 -5.65 -48.05
CA ILE A 15 -0.78 -5.55 -47.15
C ILE A 15 -1.26 -6.97 -46.77
N ASP A 16 -0.33 -7.86 -46.43
CA ASP A 16 -0.61 -9.06 -45.63
C ASP A 16 -0.70 -8.65 -44.15
N ASN A 17 -1.44 -7.56 -43.90
CA ASN A 17 -1.81 -7.05 -42.58
C ASN A 17 -2.53 -8.12 -41.75
N ASP A 18 -3.06 -9.14 -42.41
CA ASP A 18 -3.67 -10.32 -41.81
C ASP A 18 -2.71 -11.08 -40.88
N LEU A 19 -1.41 -11.12 -41.15
CA LEU A 19 -0.46 -11.81 -40.26
C LEU A 19 -0.28 -11.08 -38.92
N LEU A 20 -0.13 -9.75 -38.97
CA LEU A 20 0.01 -8.94 -37.76
C LEU A 20 -1.29 -8.90 -36.96
N LEU A 21 -2.45 -8.79 -37.63
CA LEU A 21 -3.76 -8.87 -36.99
C LEU A 21 -3.98 -10.23 -36.30
N LYS A 22 -3.62 -11.34 -36.96
CA LYS A 22 -3.71 -12.69 -36.36
C LYS A 22 -2.83 -12.84 -35.12
N GLU A 23 -1.62 -12.28 -35.12
CA GLU A 23 -0.75 -12.31 -33.93
C GLU A 23 -1.29 -11.44 -32.79
N ILE A 24 -1.91 -10.29 -33.09
CA ILE A 24 -2.60 -9.46 -32.08
C ILE A 24 -3.79 -10.22 -31.49
N ASP A 25 -4.65 -10.81 -32.32
CA ASP A 25 -5.80 -11.60 -31.87
C ASP A 25 -5.35 -12.75 -30.96
N LYS A 26 -4.28 -13.45 -31.35
CA LYS A 26 -3.69 -14.53 -30.55
C LYS A 26 -3.19 -14.01 -29.20
N TRP A 27 -2.49 -12.88 -29.18
CA TRP A 27 -1.98 -12.29 -27.94
C TRP A 27 -3.11 -11.83 -27.01
N GLU A 28 -4.20 -11.29 -27.56
CA GLU A 28 -5.40 -10.93 -26.80
C GLU A 28 -6.04 -12.17 -26.15
N GLN A 29 -6.26 -13.24 -26.93
CA GLN A 29 -6.84 -14.49 -26.41
C GLN A 29 -5.96 -15.13 -25.34
N GLU A 30 -4.65 -15.16 -25.54
CA GLU A 30 -3.70 -15.67 -24.53
C GLU A 30 -3.72 -14.84 -23.25
N SER A 31 -3.78 -13.51 -23.38
CA SER A 31 -3.82 -12.58 -22.24
C SER A 31 -5.11 -12.73 -21.45
N MET A 32 -6.25 -12.79 -22.14
CA MET A 32 -7.56 -13.03 -21.52
C MET A 32 -7.58 -14.36 -20.76
N LYS A 33 -7.02 -15.43 -21.36
CA LYS A 33 -6.92 -16.74 -20.71
C LYS A 33 -6.04 -16.69 -19.45
N LYS A 34 -4.91 -15.98 -19.49
CA LYS A 34 -4.02 -15.82 -18.31
C LYS A 34 -4.73 -15.06 -17.19
N ILE A 35 -5.46 -13.99 -17.50
CA ILE A 35 -6.24 -13.22 -16.52
C ILE A 35 -7.33 -14.09 -15.89
N GLN A 36 -8.06 -14.87 -16.70
CA GLN A 36 -9.09 -15.79 -16.21
C GLN A 36 -8.51 -16.84 -15.27
N LEU A 37 -7.40 -17.49 -15.65
CA LEU A 37 -6.72 -18.48 -14.81
C LEU A 37 -6.24 -17.88 -13.47
N ALA A 38 -5.67 -16.67 -13.50
CA ALA A 38 -5.26 -15.98 -12.28
C ALA A 38 -6.46 -15.66 -11.38
N ALA A 39 -7.57 -15.18 -11.95
CA ALA A 39 -8.79 -14.90 -11.21
C ALA A 39 -9.42 -16.16 -10.59
N GLU A 40 -9.47 -17.27 -11.34
CA GLU A 40 -9.95 -18.56 -10.85
C GLU A 40 -9.09 -19.11 -9.72
N LYS A 41 -7.76 -18.97 -9.83
CA LYS A 41 -6.83 -19.34 -8.76
C LYS A 41 -7.12 -18.52 -7.49
N VAL A 42 -7.20 -17.20 -7.60
CA VAL A 42 -7.49 -16.32 -6.45
C VAL A 42 -8.84 -16.66 -5.81
N ARG A 43 -9.88 -16.94 -6.61
CA ARG A 43 -11.19 -17.38 -6.09
C ARG A 43 -11.10 -18.71 -5.34
N THR A 44 -10.30 -19.65 -5.85
CA THR A 44 -10.09 -20.96 -5.23
C THR A 44 -9.35 -20.82 -3.91
N ASP A 45 -8.26 -20.06 -3.90
CA ASP A 45 -7.47 -19.77 -2.70
C ASP A 45 -8.33 -19.10 -1.63
N LEU A 46 -9.15 -18.10 -2.03
CA LEU A 46 -10.07 -17.41 -1.14
C LEU A 46 -11.11 -18.38 -0.54
N LYS A 47 -11.72 -19.22 -1.38
CA LYS A 47 -12.70 -20.22 -0.92
C LYS A 47 -12.07 -21.16 0.11
N GLN A 48 -10.85 -21.62 -0.12
CA GLN A 48 -10.12 -22.48 0.82
C GLN A 48 -9.82 -21.78 2.15
N ILE A 49 -9.45 -20.49 2.14
CA ILE A 49 -9.24 -19.69 3.35
C ILE A 49 -10.55 -19.56 4.15
N LEU A 50 -11.66 -19.27 3.47
CA LEU A 50 -12.97 -19.16 4.13
C LEU A 50 -13.44 -20.50 4.71
N GLU A 51 -13.28 -21.60 3.97
CA GLU A 51 -13.63 -22.94 4.44
C GLU A 51 -12.80 -23.36 5.65
N SER A 52 -11.48 -23.15 5.61
CA SER A 52 -10.59 -23.48 6.73
C SER A 52 -10.90 -22.66 7.99
N SER A 53 -11.13 -21.35 7.84
CA SER A 53 -11.56 -20.46 8.94
C SER A 53 -12.90 -20.91 9.54
N ASN A 54 -13.90 -21.18 8.71
CA ASN A 54 -15.20 -21.69 9.16
C ASN A 54 -15.08 -23.02 9.90
N ASN A 55 -14.29 -23.95 9.38
CA ASN A 55 -14.04 -25.25 10.03
C ASN A 55 -13.37 -25.09 11.40
N GLN A 56 -12.43 -24.15 11.53
CA GLN A 56 -11.76 -23.85 12.80
C GLN A 56 -12.73 -23.25 13.82
N ILE A 57 -13.57 -22.30 13.42
CA ILE A 57 -14.61 -21.70 14.27
C ILE A 57 -15.60 -22.78 14.72
N LEU A 58 -16.11 -23.60 13.79
CA LEU A 58 -17.04 -24.69 14.11
C LEU A 58 -16.43 -25.72 15.07
N LYS A 59 -15.16 -26.10 14.87
CA LYS A 59 -14.44 -27.00 15.78
C LYS A 59 -14.34 -26.41 17.18
N THR A 60 -14.01 -25.12 17.29
CA THR A 60 -13.89 -24.43 18.57
C THR A 60 -15.25 -24.33 19.27
N CYS A 61 -16.32 -23.97 18.54
CA CYS A 61 -17.69 -23.98 19.05
C CYS A 61 -18.10 -25.35 19.60
N ARG A 62 -17.87 -26.43 18.83
CA ARG A 62 -18.20 -27.80 19.26
C ARG A 62 -17.42 -28.20 20.52
N ASN A 63 -16.15 -27.81 20.62
CA ASN A 63 -15.33 -28.08 21.79
C ASN A 63 -15.82 -27.35 23.04
N VAL A 64 -16.28 -26.10 22.92
CA VAL A 64 -16.87 -25.36 24.05
C VAL A 64 -18.21 -26.00 24.44
N ALA A 65 -19.05 -26.34 23.46
CA ALA A 65 -20.35 -26.97 23.70
C ALA A 65 -20.22 -28.35 24.38
N SER A 66 -19.28 -29.19 23.95
CA SER A 66 -19.06 -30.49 24.58
C SER A 66 -18.58 -30.36 26.02
N LYS A 67 -17.64 -29.44 26.30
CA LYS A 67 -17.19 -29.17 27.67
C LYS A 67 -18.32 -28.68 28.58
N LEU A 68 -19.20 -27.81 28.07
CA LEU A 68 -20.38 -27.35 28.80
C LEU A 68 -21.35 -28.49 29.12
N LEU A 69 -21.63 -29.35 28.14
CA LEU A 69 -22.52 -30.50 28.32
C LEU A 69 -21.96 -31.49 29.35
N SER A 70 -20.69 -31.88 29.22
CA SER A 70 -20.07 -32.83 30.16
C SER A 70 -20.02 -32.29 31.58
N ALA A 71 -19.72 -31.00 31.77
CA ALA A 71 -19.71 -30.40 33.11
C ALA A 71 -21.12 -30.30 33.72
N ARG A 72 -22.14 -30.08 32.89
CA ARG A 72 -23.54 -30.08 33.31
C ARG A 72 -23.99 -31.47 33.77
N GLU A 73 -23.67 -32.51 33.00
CA GLU A 73 -24.03 -33.90 33.33
C GLU A 73 -23.32 -34.40 34.59
N ALA A 74 -22.10 -33.92 34.86
CA ALA A 74 -21.36 -34.25 36.07
C ALA A 74 -21.81 -33.47 37.31
N GLU A 75 -22.69 -32.47 37.17
CA GLU A 75 -23.05 -31.50 38.24
C GLU A 75 -21.84 -30.79 38.89
N THR A 76 -20.66 -30.86 38.26
CA THR A 76 -19.42 -30.27 38.75
C THR A 76 -19.02 -29.10 37.85
N PHE A 77 -19.53 -27.92 38.15
CA PHE A 77 -18.99 -26.69 37.57
C PHE A 77 -18.73 -25.67 38.66
N SER A 78 -17.57 -25.02 38.57
CA SER A 78 -17.23 -23.89 39.42
C SER A 78 -17.54 -22.57 38.71
N GLU A 79 -17.63 -21.48 39.47
CA GLU A 79 -17.72 -20.13 38.90
C GLU A 79 -16.53 -19.81 37.96
N ILE A 80 -15.35 -20.38 38.26
CA ILE A 80 -14.15 -20.26 37.44
C ILE A 80 -14.36 -20.87 36.06
N ASP A 81 -15.04 -22.02 35.96
CA ASP A 81 -15.34 -22.67 34.69
C ASP A 81 -16.31 -21.84 33.84
N LEU A 82 -17.36 -21.28 34.47
CA LEU A 82 -18.31 -20.39 33.81
C LEU A 82 -17.63 -19.13 33.25
N LYS A 83 -16.75 -18.51 34.03
CA LYS A 83 -15.98 -17.35 33.59
C LYS A 83 -15.09 -17.70 32.40
N ARG A 84 -14.36 -18.82 32.47
CA ARG A 84 -13.49 -19.29 31.37
C ARG A 84 -14.28 -19.55 30.09
N TRP A 85 -15.44 -20.20 30.16
CA TRP A 85 -16.27 -20.44 28.97
C TRP A 85 -16.86 -19.15 28.40
N THR A 86 -17.22 -18.20 29.26
CA THR A 86 -17.70 -16.88 28.84
C THR A 86 -16.61 -16.11 28.08
N GLU A 87 -15.37 -16.15 28.58
CA GLU A 87 -14.21 -15.57 27.91
C GLU A 87 -13.96 -16.23 26.54
N GLN A 88 -13.99 -17.57 26.46
CA GLN A 88 -13.85 -18.31 25.20
C GLN A 88 -14.95 -17.97 24.18
N LEU A 89 -16.19 -17.80 24.63
CA LEU A 89 -17.30 -17.39 23.77
C LEU A 89 -17.15 -15.95 23.26
N ASN A 90 -16.65 -15.04 24.11
CA ASN A 90 -16.41 -13.66 23.72
C ASN A 90 -15.23 -13.54 22.75
N GLU A 91 -14.17 -14.33 22.96
CA GLU A 91 -13.07 -14.45 22.02
C GLU A 91 -13.56 -14.97 20.66
N LEU A 92 -14.37 -16.03 20.67
CA LEU A 92 -14.93 -16.59 19.44
C LEU A 92 -15.86 -15.61 18.72
N LYS A 93 -16.70 -14.87 19.45
CA LYS A 93 -17.49 -13.75 18.88
C LYS A 93 -16.61 -12.69 18.25
N SER A 94 -15.47 -12.37 18.86
CA SER A 94 -14.52 -11.40 18.34
C SER A 94 -13.84 -11.92 17.08
N GLN A 95 -13.44 -13.19 17.05
CA GLN A 95 -12.89 -13.85 15.86
C GLN A 95 -13.90 -13.90 14.71
N ILE A 96 -15.19 -14.12 14.99
CA ILE A 96 -16.25 -14.05 13.97
C ILE A 96 -16.39 -12.63 13.41
N LYS A 97 -16.33 -11.60 14.27
CA LYS A 97 -16.36 -10.19 13.81
C LYS A 97 -15.10 -9.79 13.04
N LEU A 98 -13.98 -10.43 13.35
CA LEU A 98 -12.68 -10.25 12.69
C LEU A 98 -12.46 -11.24 11.54
N LEU A 99 -13.49 -12.03 11.15
CA LEU A 99 -13.43 -12.79 9.90
C LEU A 99 -12.96 -11.81 8.82
N PRO A 100 -11.92 -12.18 8.04
CA PRO A 100 -11.23 -11.25 7.17
C PRO A 100 -12.28 -10.55 6.34
N MET A 101 -12.55 -9.29 6.71
CA MET A 101 -13.41 -8.42 5.93
C MET A 101 -12.56 -8.13 4.72
N ILE A 102 -12.74 -8.97 3.69
CA ILE A 102 -12.00 -8.85 2.44
C ILE A 102 -12.57 -7.61 1.78
N HIS A 103 -11.94 -6.49 2.11
CA HIS A 103 -12.10 -5.26 1.37
C HIS A 103 -11.46 -5.53 0.01
N ILE A 104 -12.29 -5.84 -0.97
CA ILE A 104 -11.90 -5.74 -2.38
C ILE A 104 -11.78 -4.24 -2.61
N VAL A 105 -10.60 -3.70 -2.30
CA VAL A 105 -10.22 -2.37 -2.75
C VAL A 105 -9.97 -2.56 -4.23
N GLU A 106 -10.90 -2.09 -5.07
CA GLU A 106 -10.58 -1.89 -6.47
C GLU A 106 -9.30 -1.07 -6.51
N ASP A 107 -8.27 -1.61 -7.15
CA ASP A 107 -7.09 -0.87 -7.55
C ASP A 107 -7.52 0.09 -8.68
N ASN A 108 -8.51 0.94 -8.41
CA ASN A 108 -8.59 2.27 -8.99
C ASN A 108 -7.30 2.89 -8.52
N LYS A 109 -6.21 2.62 -9.26
CA LYS A 109 -4.92 3.27 -9.11
C LYS A 109 -5.26 4.74 -9.06
N ILE A 110 -5.34 5.26 -7.86
CA ILE A 110 -5.33 6.67 -7.62
C ILE A 110 -3.93 7.01 -8.10
N GLU A 111 -3.84 7.40 -9.36
CA GLU A 111 -2.62 7.95 -9.94
C GLU A 111 -2.43 9.30 -9.26
N GLU A 112 -1.90 9.23 -8.04
CA GLU A 112 -1.33 10.39 -7.37
C GLU A 112 -0.18 10.89 -8.24
N ARG A 113 -0.16 12.20 -8.43
CA ARG A 113 0.79 12.89 -9.30
C ARG A 113 1.40 14.04 -8.52
N PHE A 114 2.69 14.24 -8.67
CA PHE A 114 3.36 15.43 -8.19
C PHE A 114 2.95 16.62 -9.07
N ILE A 115 2.49 17.69 -8.44
CA ILE A 115 2.01 18.89 -9.16
C ILE A 115 2.86 20.13 -8.89
N GLU A 116 3.55 20.16 -7.75
CA GLU A 116 4.30 21.33 -7.32
C GLU A 116 5.58 20.88 -6.61
N GLY A 117 6.67 21.59 -6.91
CA GLY A 117 7.99 21.40 -6.33
C GLY A 117 8.63 22.72 -5.93
N ASN A 118 9.42 22.72 -4.87
CA ASN A 118 10.28 23.82 -4.47
C ASN A 118 11.73 23.35 -4.51
N GLY A 119 12.55 23.97 -5.35
CA GLY A 119 13.95 23.62 -5.56
C GLY A 119 14.30 23.32 -7.03
N LEU A 120 15.54 22.89 -7.27
CA LEU A 120 16.06 22.56 -8.59
C LEU A 120 15.82 21.08 -8.93
N ALA A 121 14.58 20.75 -9.25
CA ALA A 121 14.18 19.42 -9.66
C ALA A 121 13.07 19.47 -10.72
N ILE A 122 13.02 18.46 -11.59
CA ILE A 122 12.03 18.34 -12.68
C ILE A 122 10.98 17.31 -12.29
N ILE A 123 9.73 17.63 -12.61
CA ILE A 123 8.62 16.67 -12.62
C ILE A 123 8.51 16.11 -14.04
N GLU A 124 8.71 14.80 -14.20
CA GLU A 124 8.67 14.07 -15.48
C GLU A 124 7.45 13.13 -15.52
N ASP A 125 7.21 12.51 -16.68
CA ASP A 125 6.18 11.47 -16.88
C ASP A 125 4.77 11.89 -16.41
N GLY A 126 4.42 13.16 -16.66
CA GLY A 126 3.13 13.73 -16.30
C GLY A 126 2.88 13.79 -14.79
N GLY A 127 3.91 13.90 -13.96
CA GLY A 127 3.75 13.95 -12.51
C GLY A 127 4.08 12.64 -11.79
N LEU A 128 4.51 11.61 -12.49
CA LEU A 128 4.79 10.29 -11.89
C LEU A 128 6.26 10.14 -11.44
N ARG A 129 7.16 10.98 -11.95
CA ARG A 129 8.59 10.93 -11.65
C ARG A 129 9.08 12.31 -11.21
N ILE A 130 9.95 12.31 -10.20
CA ILE A 130 10.70 13.47 -9.78
C ILE A 130 12.17 13.18 -10.03
N LYS A 131 12.88 14.15 -10.62
CA LYS A 131 14.32 14.09 -10.84
C LYS A 131 15.00 15.29 -10.23
N HIS A 132 15.85 15.06 -9.23
CA HIS A 132 16.75 16.08 -8.71
C HIS A 132 17.84 16.40 -9.74
N ILE A 133 18.10 17.68 -10.01
CA ILE A 133 19.12 18.09 -11.00
C ILE A 133 20.35 18.70 -10.34
N ASP A 134 20.23 19.23 -9.12
CA ASP A 134 21.29 19.97 -8.47
C ASP A 134 22.32 19.05 -7.80
N SER A 135 23.56 19.52 -7.76
CA SER A 135 24.64 18.94 -6.96
C SER A 135 24.72 19.55 -5.56
N ASP A 136 24.09 20.70 -5.33
CA ASP A 136 24.06 21.35 -4.02
C ASP A 136 23.07 20.64 -3.08
N HIS A 137 23.47 20.52 -1.81
CA HIS A 137 22.70 19.89 -0.71
C HIS A 137 21.48 20.71 -0.25
N LYS A 138 20.75 21.36 -1.16
CA LYS A 138 19.54 22.11 -0.80
C LYS A 138 18.36 21.15 -0.67
N PHE A 139 17.52 21.41 0.33
CA PHE A 139 16.28 20.68 0.51
C PHE A 139 15.34 20.96 -0.66
N ILE A 140 14.73 19.91 -1.19
CA ILE A 140 13.70 19.99 -2.21
C ILE A 140 12.45 19.33 -1.69
N PHE A 141 11.32 20.00 -1.87
CA PHE A 141 10.03 19.54 -1.42
C PHE A 141 9.10 19.38 -2.61
N PHE A 142 8.32 18.32 -2.61
CA PHE A 142 7.28 18.07 -3.59
C PHE A 142 5.98 17.73 -2.89
N ARG A 143 4.88 18.10 -3.52
CA ARG A 143 3.53 17.81 -3.04
C ARG A 143 2.73 17.06 -4.10
N GLY A 144 1.98 16.07 -3.64
CA GLY A 144 0.97 15.37 -4.45
C GLY A 144 -0.21 16.27 -4.80
N GLN A 145 -1.00 15.86 -5.79
CA GLN A 145 -2.17 16.59 -6.25
C GLN A 145 -3.33 16.47 -5.26
N LYS A 146 -3.50 15.31 -4.63
CA LYS A 146 -4.70 15.02 -3.86
C LYS A 146 -4.61 15.52 -2.43
N SER A 147 -5.78 15.90 -1.93
CA SER A 147 -6.02 16.15 -0.51
C SER A 147 -6.81 14.98 0.06
N TYR A 148 -6.39 14.50 1.23
CA TYR A 148 -6.93 13.31 1.87
C TYR A 148 -7.71 13.74 3.13
N THR A 149 -9.02 13.60 3.11
CA THR A 149 -9.90 14.07 4.20
C THR A 149 -10.74 12.98 4.84
N ASN A 150 -10.84 11.79 4.24
CA ASN A 150 -11.61 10.65 4.72
C ASN A 150 -10.99 9.33 4.23
N GLY A 151 -11.38 8.20 4.83
CA GLY A 151 -10.91 6.87 4.42
C GLY A 151 -9.43 6.57 4.69
N CYS A 152 -8.94 5.51 4.06
CA CYS A 152 -7.57 5.03 4.18
C CYS A 152 -6.95 4.90 2.78
N HIS A 153 -5.82 5.58 2.57
CA HIS A 153 -5.17 5.71 1.26
C HIS A 153 -3.74 5.24 1.34
N THR A 154 -3.28 4.47 0.35
CA THR A 154 -1.90 3.99 0.31
C THR A 154 -1.22 4.51 -0.95
N LEU A 155 -0.12 5.22 -0.77
CA LEU A 155 0.74 5.73 -1.84
C LEU A 155 2.01 4.90 -1.89
N GLN A 156 2.40 4.43 -3.07
CA GLN A 156 3.64 3.69 -3.26
C GLN A 156 4.67 4.57 -3.99
N PHE A 157 5.86 4.65 -3.42
CA PHE A 157 7.01 5.34 -3.98
C PHE A 157 8.10 4.33 -4.29
N LYS A 158 8.73 4.48 -5.45
CA LYS A 158 9.92 3.73 -5.83
C LYS A 158 11.09 4.70 -5.96
N ILE A 159 12.18 4.41 -5.26
CA ILE A 159 13.40 5.19 -5.34
C ILE A 159 14.22 4.68 -6.51
N GLU A 160 14.02 5.23 -7.70
CA GLU A 160 14.68 4.72 -8.91
C GLU A 160 16.19 4.94 -8.91
N HIS A 161 16.63 6.06 -8.34
CA HIS A 161 18.03 6.41 -8.24
C HIS A 161 18.27 7.30 -7.02
N SER A 162 19.25 6.94 -6.20
CA SER A 162 19.75 7.73 -5.09
C SER A 162 21.28 7.82 -5.20
N THR A 163 21.80 9.03 -5.40
CA THR A 163 23.23 9.34 -5.28
C THR A 163 23.48 9.78 -3.84
N GLY A 164 24.52 9.25 -3.19
CA GLY A 164 24.66 9.34 -1.72
C GLY A 164 24.63 10.76 -1.13
N SER A 165 24.27 10.82 0.17
CA SER A 165 24.10 11.96 1.08
C SER A 165 22.77 12.72 1.07
N TYR A 166 21.83 12.41 0.17
CA TYR A 166 20.51 13.02 0.25
C TYR A 166 19.64 12.31 1.27
N ASP A 167 19.20 13.07 2.26
CA ASP A 167 18.20 12.61 3.18
C ASP A 167 16.81 12.71 2.53
N THR A 168 16.08 11.60 2.56
CA THR A 168 14.74 11.50 1.98
C THR A 168 13.70 11.76 3.06
N PHE A 169 12.78 12.67 2.73
CA PHE A 169 11.67 13.06 3.58
C PHE A 169 10.35 12.57 3.00
N ILE A 170 9.55 11.82 3.78
CA ILE A 170 8.24 11.33 3.36
C ILE A 170 7.24 11.60 4.48
N GLY A 171 6.07 12.14 4.14
CA GLY A 171 5.04 12.46 5.11
C GLY A 171 3.85 13.17 4.51
N ILE A 172 3.10 13.85 5.37
CA ILE A 172 1.94 14.68 5.01
C ILE A 172 2.10 16.10 5.54
N SER A 173 1.38 17.02 4.93
CA SER A 173 1.30 18.42 5.34
C SER A 173 -0.10 18.95 5.11
N SER A 174 -0.51 19.99 5.84
CA SER A 174 -1.75 20.71 5.53
C SER A 174 -1.74 21.31 4.11
N SER A 175 -2.90 21.28 3.45
CA SER A 175 -3.12 21.89 2.13
C SER A 175 -2.91 23.41 2.12
N ASP A 176 -3.12 24.06 3.28
CA ASP A 176 -3.15 25.53 3.37
C ASP A 176 -1.76 26.18 3.33
N ILE A 177 -0.71 25.37 3.44
CA ILE A 177 0.67 25.86 3.46
C ILE A 177 1.13 26.14 2.03
N ASN A 178 1.80 27.27 1.82
CA ASN A 178 2.52 27.51 0.58
C ASN A 178 3.76 26.61 0.48
N LEU A 179 3.94 25.90 -0.64
CA LEU A 179 5.06 24.95 -0.82
C LEU A 179 6.44 25.60 -0.63
N ARG A 180 6.58 26.88 -0.98
CA ARG A 180 7.83 27.64 -0.81
C ARG A 180 8.22 27.88 0.65
N GLN A 181 7.24 27.75 1.55
CA GLN A 181 7.42 27.93 2.99
C GLN A 181 7.54 26.59 3.72
N ILE A 182 7.29 25.46 3.03
CA ILE A 182 7.38 24.15 3.68
C ILE A 182 8.81 23.95 4.18
N MET A 183 8.89 23.75 5.49
CA MET A 183 10.06 23.28 6.18
C MET A 183 9.63 22.08 7.03
N TYR A 184 10.51 21.09 7.18
CA TYR A 184 10.21 19.88 7.96
C TYR A 184 9.90 20.18 9.44
N HIS A 185 10.31 21.34 9.95
CA HIS A 185 10.06 21.79 11.31
C HIS A 185 8.78 22.63 11.47
N LEU A 186 7.91 22.71 10.45
CA LEU A 186 6.62 23.35 10.60
C LEU A 186 5.68 22.51 11.46
N THR A 187 4.79 23.17 12.20
CA THR A 187 3.79 22.52 13.06
C THR A 187 2.74 21.72 12.31
N VAL A 188 2.58 22.02 11.03
CA VAL A 188 1.55 21.48 10.13
C VAL A 188 2.06 20.32 9.28
N VAL A 189 3.18 19.72 9.67
CA VAL A 189 3.87 18.65 8.96
C VAL A 189 4.06 17.45 9.91
N ALA A 190 3.75 16.26 9.40
CA ALA A 190 3.95 14.97 10.07
C ALA A 190 4.67 14.00 9.12
N SER A 191 5.82 13.47 9.52
CA SER A 191 6.76 12.89 8.55
C SER A 191 7.90 12.08 9.17
N TRP A 192 8.60 11.37 8.28
CA TRP A 192 9.85 10.70 8.57
C TRP A 192 11.00 11.26 7.73
N PHE A 193 12.18 11.27 8.34
CA PHE A 193 13.45 11.55 7.71
C PHE A 193 14.27 10.26 7.67
N ASN A 194 14.60 9.75 6.47
CA ASN A 194 15.33 8.48 6.25
C ASN A 194 14.77 7.27 7.03
N THR A 195 13.47 7.26 7.34
CA THR A 195 12.78 6.31 8.23
C THR A 195 13.26 6.27 9.69
N THR A 196 14.28 7.05 10.06
CA THR A 196 14.91 7.02 11.39
C THR A 196 14.41 8.14 12.29
N GLU A 197 14.18 9.34 11.77
CA GLU A 197 13.72 10.47 12.57
C GLU A 197 12.26 10.79 12.28
N VAL A 198 11.47 10.93 13.33
CA VAL A 198 10.07 11.34 13.24
C VAL A 198 9.98 12.84 13.49
N TRP A 199 9.35 13.56 12.59
CA TRP A 199 9.02 14.98 12.75
C TRP A 199 7.51 15.15 12.84
N LEU A 200 7.05 15.70 13.97
CA LEU A 200 5.64 15.90 14.25
C LEU A 200 5.46 17.23 15.00
N HIS A 201 4.54 18.07 14.52
CA HIS A 201 4.27 19.39 15.11
C HIS A 201 5.54 20.24 15.29
N GLY A 202 6.42 20.22 14.29
CA GLY A 202 7.67 20.96 14.27
C GLY A 202 8.74 20.47 15.25
N ARG A 203 8.52 19.32 15.89
CA ARG A 203 9.47 18.72 16.84
C ARG A 203 10.02 17.41 16.29
N CYS A 204 11.33 17.25 16.38
CA CYS A 204 11.99 15.97 16.14
C CYS A 204 11.79 15.06 17.37
N ILE A 205 11.08 13.95 17.18
CA ILE A 205 10.84 12.94 18.21
C ILE A 205 11.94 11.89 18.10
N LYS A 206 12.97 12.04 18.93
CA LYS A 206 14.06 11.06 19.06
C LYS A 206 13.65 9.90 19.96
N ASN A 207 12.69 9.09 19.52
CA ASN A 207 12.29 7.89 20.25
C ASN A 207 13.06 6.67 19.72
N THR A 208 13.90 6.06 20.55
CA THR A 208 14.73 4.90 20.20
C THR A 208 13.95 3.68 19.75
N LYS A 209 12.66 3.55 20.11
CA LYS A 209 11.78 2.47 19.64
C LYS A 209 11.26 2.65 18.22
N LEU A 210 11.21 3.90 17.75
CA LEU A 210 10.78 4.26 16.39
C LEU A 210 11.97 4.50 15.46
N GLN A 211 13.18 4.64 16.02
CA GLN A 211 14.40 4.80 15.25
C GLN A 211 14.76 3.50 14.52
N GLY A 212 14.84 3.61 13.20
CA GLY A 212 15.58 2.65 12.40
C GLY A 212 17.05 2.56 12.82
N SER A 213 17.66 1.41 12.58
CA SER A 213 19.11 1.26 12.54
C SER A 213 19.66 2.10 11.37
N LYS A 214 20.95 2.48 11.40
CA LYS A 214 21.62 3.12 10.25
C LYS A 214 21.47 2.31 8.94
N ASN A 215 21.19 1.02 9.03
CA ASN A 215 20.93 0.16 7.87
C ASN A 215 19.56 0.38 7.20
N ASP A 216 18.69 1.20 7.79
CA ASP A 216 17.34 1.51 7.29
C ASP A 216 17.29 2.78 6.44
N GLU A 217 18.45 3.36 6.10
CA GLU A 217 18.53 4.42 5.10
C GLU A 217 17.88 3.97 3.80
N ILE A 218 17.15 4.89 3.18
CA ILE A 218 16.45 4.71 1.92
C ILE A 218 17.48 4.69 0.78
N LYS A 219 17.42 3.66 -0.07
CA LYS A 219 18.40 3.40 -1.13
C LYS A 219 17.75 3.25 -2.50
N THR A 220 18.58 3.32 -3.53
CA THR A 220 18.19 2.96 -4.90
C THR A 220 17.50 1.59 -4.93
N ASN A 221 16.40 1.53 -5.67
CA ASN A 221 15.44 0.43 -5.79
C ASN A 221 14.59 0.11 -4.56
N ASP A 222 14.67 0.89 -3.48
CA ASP A 222 13.73 0.72 -2.38
C ASP A 222 12.31 1.11 -2.80
N ILE A 223 11.35 0.34 -2.27
CA ILE A 223 9.91 0.58 -2.40
C ILE A 223 9.38 0.93 -1.02
N ILE A 224 8.65 2.05 -0.96
CA ILE A 224 8.09 2.61 0.26
C ILE A 224 6.61 2.84 0.04
N GLN A 225 5.79 2.48 1.03
CA GLN A 225 4.37 2.75 1.01
C GLN A 225 4.00 3.70 2.15
N LEU A 226 3.35 4.81 1.84
CA LEU A 226 2.76 5.73 2.81
C LEU A 226 1.27 5.47 2.89
N THR A 227 0.80 4.98 4.02
CA THR A 227 -0.63 4.85 4.32
C THR A 227 -1.09 6.09 5.09
N ILE A 228 -2.11 6.76 4.59
CA ILE A 228 -2.79 7.90 5.21
C ILE A 228 -4.18 7.43 5.64
N ASP A 229 -4.35 7.24 6.94
CA ASP A 229 -5.59 6.77 7.53
C ASP A 229 -6.27 7.96 8.25
N CYS A 230 -7.21 8.57 7.53
CA CYS A 230 -7.91 9.78 7.95
C CYS A 230 -8.90 9.50 9.08
N GLU A 231 -9.41 8.26 9.18
CA GLU A 231 -10.38 7.85 10.20
C GLU A 231 -9.71 7.71 11.57
N ASN A 232 -8.53 7.07 11.60
CA ASN A 232 -7.73 6.92 12.82
C ASN A 232 -6.71 8.06 13.01
N LYS A 233 -6.71 9.06 12.12
CA LYS A 233 -5.86 10.26 12.14
C LYS A 233 -4.38 9.93 12.32
N GLN A 234 -3.88 9.10 11.42
CA GLN A 234 -2.52 8.60 11.48
C GLN A 234 -1.94 8.41 10.10
N ILE A 235 -0.61 8.38 10.08
CA ILE A 235 0.15 7.95 8.92
C ILE A 235 1.05 6.79 9.30
N GLU A 236 1.31 5.94 8.32
CA GLU A 236 2.17 4.78 8.49
C GLU A 236 3.08 4.65 7.27
N LEU A 237 4.36 4.40 7.50
CA LEU A 237 5.34 4.25 6.43
C LEU A 237 5.83 2.80 6.43
N PHE A 238 5.47 2.03 5.42
CA PHE A 238 5.98 0.68 5.22
C PHE A 238 7.18 0.70 4.28
N HIS A 239 8.31 0.16 4.73
CA HIS A 239 9.52 0.01 3.93
C HIS A 239 9.71 -1.46 3.58
N GLU A 240 9.61 -1.82 2.30
CA GLU A 240 9.54 -3.22 1.85
C GLU A 240 10.82 -4.01 2.19
N ARG A 241 11.99 -3.48 1.85
CA ARG A 241 13.29 -4.13 2.11
C ARG A 241 13.54 -4.44 3.59
N THR A 242 13.20 -3.53 4.50
CA THR A 242 13.47 -3.69 5.93
C THR A 242 12.30 -4.34 6.67
N ASN A 243 11.15 -4.50 6.00
CA ASN A 243 9.87 -4.94 6.57
C ASN A 243 9.47 -4.14 7.82
N LYS A 244 9.82 -2.86 7.85
CA LYS A 244 9.49 -1.95 8.96
C LYS A 244 8.26 -1.13 8.62
N LYS A 245 7.47 -0.84 9.65
CA LYS A 245 6.18 -0.16 9.52
C LYS A 245 5.96 0.86 10.65
N PRO A 246 6.81 1.90 10.79
CA PRO A 246 6.58 2.95 11.78
C PRO A 246 5.27 3.69 11.51
N ARG A 247 4.63 4.12 12.60
CA ARG A 247 3.35 4.84 12.60
C ARG A 247 3.46 6.13 13.41
N ILE A 248 2.86 7.19 12.89
CA ILE A 248 2.72 8.49 13.56
C ILE A 248 1.23 8.75 13.75
N ILE A 249 0.83 9.05 14.98
CA ILE A 249 -0.50 9.59 15.26
C ILE A 249 -0.44 11.09 15.00
N VAL A 250 -1.26 11.57 14.07
CA VAL A 250 -1.25 12.96 13.58
C VAL A 250 -2.20 13.82 14.42
N ASP A 251 -3.12 13.20 15.17
CA ASP A 251 -3.99 13.92 16.08
C ASP A 251 -3.18 14.46 17.27
N SER A 252 -3.03 15.78 17.37
CA SER A 252 -2.52 16.42 18.57
C SER A 252 -3.11 17.83 18.70
N ASN A 253 -4.26 17.91 19.39
CA ASN A 253 -4.82 19.09 20.06
C ASN A 253 -4.94 20.40 19.26
#